data_AF-M5JLC3-F1
#
_entry.id   AF-M5JLC3-F1
#
_cell.length_a   1.000
_cell.length_b   1.000
_cell.length_c   1.000
_cell.angle_alpha   90.00
_cell.angle_beta   90.00
_cell.angle_gamma   90.00
#
_symmetry.space_group_name_H-M   'P 1'
#
loop_
_entity.id
_entity.type
_entity.pdbx_description
1 polymer ?
#
loop_
_entity_poly.entity_id
_entity_poly.type
_entity_poly.pdbx_seq_one_letter_code
_entity_poly.pdbx_strand_id
1 'polypeptide(L)' 'MSRFTAKQKLAEAERELAYRHRVYRRLVSTGKMKLEEAQRRIGIMTEIVDDYRNAASDEPDLFKRNIT' A
#
# COMPACT_ATOMS: atom_id res chain seq x y z
N MET A 1 -6.40 6.16 -19.72
CA MET A 1 -5.25 6.16 -18.79
C MET A 1 -5.75 6.49 -17.39
N SER A 2 -5.22 5.83 -16.34
CA SER A 2 -5.57 6.15 -14.95
C SER A 2 -4.98 7.51 -14.56
N ARG A 3 -5.68 8.30 -13.74
CA ARG A 3 -5.21 9.63 -13.28
C ARG A 3 -3.90 9.57 -12.48
N PHE A 4 -3.60 8.42 -11.87
CA PHE A 4 -2.42 8.19 -11.04
C PHE A 4 -1.66 6.98 -11.55
N THR A 5 -0.32 7.05 -11.50
CA THR A 5 0.56 5.94 -11.85
C THR A 5 0.53 4.85 -10.77
N ALA A 6 0.91 3.62 -11.12
CA ALA A 6 1.06 2.54 -10.16
C ALA A 6 2.08 2.92 -9.07
N LYS A 7 3.15 3.63 -9.43
CA LYS A 7 4.11 4.17 -8.46
C LYS A 7 3.48 5.12 -7.44
N GLN A 8 2.58 6.02 -7.88
CA GLN A 8 1.88 6.92 -6.97
C GLN A 8 0.93 6.16 -6.03
N LYS A 9 0.21 5.17 -6.57
CA LYS A 9 -0.69 4.32 -5.77
C LYS A 9 0.07 3.47 -4.77
N LEU A 10 1.22 2.91 -5.18
CA LEU A 10 2.11 2.15 -4.31
C LEU A 10 2.58 2.98 -3.12
N ALA A 11 3.06 4.21 -3.36
CA ALA A 11 3.52 5.09 -2.30
C ALA A 11 2.42 5.39 -1.25
N GLU A 12 1.17 5.61 -1.70
CA GLU A 12 0.05 5.80 -0.79
C GLU A 12 -0.33 4.52 -0.04
N ALA A 13 -0.30 3.37 -0.69
CA ALA A 13 -0.58 2.08 -0.06
C ALA A 13 0.46 1.75 1.04
N GLU A 14 1.74 1.98 0.79
CA GLU A 14 2.81 1.80 1.77
C GLU A 14 2.65 2.74 2.98
N ARG A 15 2.26 4.00 2.72
CA ARG A 15 1.97 4.98 3.79
C ARG A 15 0.81 4.53 4.67
N GLU A 16 -0.27 4.06 4.06
CA GLU A 16 -1.44 3.55 4.80
C GLU A 16 -1.10 2.30 5.60
N LEU A 17 -0.32 1.36 5.04
CA LEU A 17 0.13 0.16 5.77
C LEU A 17 0.93 0.56 7.02
N ALA A 18 1.88 1.48 6.88
CA ALA A 18 2.67 1.99 8.01
C ALA A 18 1.79 2.70 9.05
N TYR A 19 0.78 3.45 8.61
CA TYR A 19 -0.16 4.12 9.50
C TYR A 19 -1.03 3.10 10.27
N ARG A 20 -1.56 2.07 9.60
CA ARG A 20 -2.34 1.00 10.23
C ARG A 20 -1.53 0.27 11.30
N HIS A 21 -0.27 -0.06 11.05
CA HIS A 21 0.60 -0.66 12.08
C HIS A 21 0.69 0.18 13.35
N ARG A 22 0.80 1.51 13.21
CA ARG A 22 0.89 2.43 14.35
C ARG A 22 -0.45 2.59 15.08
N VAL A 23 -1.51 2.84 14.33
CA VAL A 23 -2.85 3.11 14.89
C VAL A 23 -3.46 1.85 15.49
N TYR A 24 -3.42 0.73 14.76
CA TYR A 24 -4.05 -0.51 15.24
C TYR A 24 -3.36 -1.04 16.49
N ARG A 25 -2.02 -0.89 16.61
CA ARG A 25 -1.32 -1.19 17.85
C ARG A 25 -1.94 -0.46 19.06
N ARG A 26 -2.19 0.85 18.91
CA ARG A 26 -2.83 1.66 19.96
C ARG A 26 -4.30 1.29 20.18
N LEU A 27 -5.05 1.00 19.12
CA LEU A 27 -6.46 0.62 19.26
C LEU A 27 -6.63 -0.75 19.93
N VAL A 28 -5.76 -1.71 19.62
CA VAL A 28 -5.72 -3.01 20.27
C VAL A 28 -5.33 -2.85 21.74
N SER A 29 -4.28 -2.08 22.05
CA SER A 29 -3.86 -1.88 23.45
C SER A 29 -4.90 -1.17 24.32
N THR A 30 -5.78 -0.36 23.71
CA THR A 30 -6.86 0.35 24.41
C THR A 30 -8.20 -0.41 24.38
N GLY A 31 -8.23 -1.64 23.84
CA GLY A 31 -9.45 -2.45 23.73
C GLY A 31 -10.47 -1.96 22.71
N LYS A 32 -10.15 -0.93 21.92
CA LYS A 32 -11.03 -0.36 20.88
C LYS A 32 -11.03 -1.15 19.57
N MET A 33 -10.18 -2.17 19.47
CA MET A 33 -10.08 -3.07 18.31
C MET A 33 -9.59 -4.44 18.77
N LYS A 34 -10.11 -5.52 18.16
CA LYS A 34 -9.61 -6.88 18.41
C LYS A 34 -8.29 -7.11 17.66
N LEU A 35 -7.36 -7.85 18.27
CA LEU A 35 -6.07 -8.19 17.66
C LEU A 35 -6.24 -8.92 16.32
N GLU A 36 -7.13 -9.91 16.27
CA GLU A 36 -7.42 -10.69 15.04
C GLU A 36 -7.92 -9.80 13.90
N GLU A 37 -8.76 -8.81 14.22
CA GLU A 37 -9.25 -7.87 13.21
C GLU A 37 -8.13 -6.97 12.69
N ALA A 38 -7.27 -6.47 13.57
CA ALA A 38 -6.10 -5.69 13.20
C ALA A 38 -5.16 -6.49 12.29
N GLN A 39 -4.86 -7.74 12.66
CA GLN A 39 -4.02 -8.64 11.87
C GLN A 39 -4.62 -8.91 10.49
N ARG A 40 -5.92 -9.22 10.41
CA ARG A 40 -6.60 -9.45 9.12
C ARG A 40 -6.53 -8.23 8.21
N ARG A 41 -6.83 -7.04 8.74
CA ARG A 41 -6.81 -5.79 7.95
C ARG A 41 -5.41 -5.36 7.53
N ILE A 42 -4.40 -5.67 8.34
CA ILE A 42 -2.99 -5.49 7.98
C ILE A 42 -2.63 -6.45 6.86
N GLY A 43 -2.96 -7.75 6.98
CA GLY A 43 -2.70 -8.76 5.96
C GLY A 43 -3.26 -8.38 4.59
N ILE A 44 -4.54 -8.00 4.52
CA ILE A 44 -5.17 -7.51 3.27
C ILE A 44 -4.43 -6.31 2.69
N MET A 45 -3.99 -5.36 3.53
CA MET A 45 -3.27 -4.18 3.05
C MET A 45 -1.86 -4.52 2.56
N THR A 46 -1.20 -5.50 3.17
CA THR A 46 0.08 -6.02 2.70
C THR A 46 -0.06 -6.62 1.30
N GLU A 47 -1.08 -7.46 1.08
CA GLU A 47 -1.34 -8.03 -0.25
C GLU A 47 -1.60 -6.93 -1.30
N ILE A 48 -2.38 -5.90 -0.96
CA ILE A 48 -2.61 -4.74 -1.84
C ILE A 48 -1.29 -4.02 -2.18
N VAL A 49 -0.39 -3.82 -1.21
CA VAL A 49 0.92 -3.21 -1.46
C VAL A 49 1.72 -4.06 -2.44
N ASP A 50 1.74 -5.38 -2.26
CA ASP A 50 2.49 -6.29 -3.11
C ASP A 50 1.93 -6.34 -4.54
N ASP A 51 0.61 -6.30 -4.71
CA ASP A 51 -0.04 -6.17 -6.03
C ASP A 51 0.43 -4.89 -6.75
N TYR A 52 0.49 -3.77 -6.04
CA TYR A 52 0.95 -2.50 -6.61
C TYR A 52 2.45 -2.48 -6.87
N ARG A 53 3.26 -3.22 -6.10
CA ARG A 53 4.69 -3.39 -6.40
C ARG A 53 4.89 -4.08 -7.73
N ASN A 54 4.16 -5.17 -7.97
CA ASN A 54 4.19 -5.90 -9.24
C ASN A 54 3.68 -5.02 -10.40
N ALA A 55 2.58 -4.29 -10.19
CA ALA A 55 2.07 -3.38 -11.22
C ALA A 55 3.03 -2.21 -11.52
N ALA A 56 3.75 -1.70 -10.51
CA ALA A 56 4.72 -0.63 -10.69
C ALA A 56 6.03 -1.10 -11.37
N SER A 57 6.42 -2.38 -11.22
CA SER A 57 7.52 -2.94 -12.00
C SER A 57 7.16 -3.14 -13.47
N ASP A 58 5.89 -3.42 -13.75
CA ASP A 58 5.39 -3.67 -15.11
C ASP A 58 4.97 -2.40 -15.85
N GLU A 59 4.90 -1.23 -15.17
CA GLU A 59 4.61 0.04 -15.83
C GLU A 59 5.75 0.43 -16.78
N PRO A 60 5.52 0.48 -18.11
CA PRO A 60 6.53 0.94 -19.04
C PRO A 60 6.87 2.40 -18.73
N ASP A 61 8.17 2.68 -18.59
CA ASP A 61 8.68 4.02 -18.35
C ASP A 61 8.44 4.90 -19.59
N LEU A 62 7.26 5.53 -19.64
CA LEU A 62 6.78 6.33 -20.77
C LEU A 62 7.69 7.53 -21.08
N PHE A 63 8.56 7.94 -20.16
CA PHE A 63 9.50 9.05 -20.32
C PHE A 63 10.92 8.62 -20.69
N LYS A 64 11.22 7.31 -20.74
CA LYS A 64 12.48 6.78 -21.29
C LYS A 64 12.42 6.49 -22.79
N ARG A 65 11.34 6.86 -23.48
CA ARG A 65 11.30 6.83 -24.94
C ARG A 65 12.17 7.97 -25.50
N ASN A 66 13.45 7.62 -25.63
CA ASN A 66 14.55 8.26 -26.32
C ASN A 66 14.21 9.54 -27.11
N ILE A 67 14.88 10.62 -26.70
CA ILE A 67 15.35 11.65 -27.62
C ILE A 67 16.40 10.93 -28.50
N THR A 68 16.04 10.62 -29.74
CA THR A 68 16.99 10.31 -30.82
C THR A 68 16.44 10.84 -32.12
#